data_AF-A0A1X7FA05-F1
#
_entry.id   AF-A0A1X7FA05-F1
#
_cell.length_a   1.000
_cell.length_b   1.000
_cell.length_c   1.000
_cell.angle_alpha   90.00
_cell.angle_beta   90.00
_cell.angle_gamma   90.00
#
_symmetry.space_group_name_H-M   'P 1'
#
loop_
_entity.id
_entity.type
_entity.pdbx_description
1 polymer ?
#
loop_
_entity_poly.entity_id
_entity_poly.type
_entity_poly.pdbx_seq_one_letter_code
_entity_poly.pdbx_strand_id
1 'polypeptide(L)'
;MGINKGERFGREDLYVDYPFEDVMFRWDYLEQKVYRKFYGEKETGPIPHDNRLYNDALLYGDEITREVYAAGKERGGMRSR
;
A
#
# COMPACT_ATOMS: atom_id res chain seq x y z
N MET A 1 10.10 1.72 -12.97
CA MET A 1 9.88 3.17 -13.15
C MET A 1 9.22 3.65 -11.88
N GLY A 2 9.86 4.52 -11.09
CA GLY A 2 9.35 4.93 -9.79
C GLY A 2 8.08 5.79 -9.91
N ILE A 3 7.14 5.59 -8.99
CA ILE A 3 5.91 6.36 -8.91
C ILE A 3 6.28 7.83 -8.59
N ASN A 4 6.03 8.75 -9.51
CA ASN A 4 6.31 10.17 -9.31
C ASN A 4 5.29 10.77 -8.34
N LYS A 5 5.73 11.11 -7.12
CA LYS A 5 4.88 11.53 -5.99
C LYS A 5 4.16 12.89 -6.16
N GLY A 6 4.35 13.60 -7.27
CA GLY A 6 4.03 15.03 -7.39
C GLY A 6 2.55 15.37 -7.51
N GLU A 7 1.88 14.97 -8.61
CA GLU A 7 0.53 15.49 -8.92
C GLU A 7 -0.62 14.57 -8.52
N ARG A 8 -0.38 13.27 -8.35
CA ARG A 8 -1.45 12.29 -8.05
C ARG A 8 -1.80 12.19 -6.57
N PHE A 9 -0.80 12.34 -5.70
CA PHE A 9 -0.99 12.28 -4.24
C PHE A 9 -1.92 13.36 -3.68
N GLY A 10 -2.15 14.45 -4.42
CA GLY A 10 -3.07 15.53 -4.03
C GLY A 10 -4.43 15.51 -4.72
N ARG A 11 -4.70 14.56 -5.62
CA ARG A 11 -5.93 14.53 -6.43
C ARG A 11 -6.81 13.31 -6.19
N GLU A 12 -6.23 12.18 -5.78
CA GLU A 12 -6.94 10.91 -5.63
C GLU A 12 -6.30 10.00 -4.57
N ASP A 13 -7.07 9.02 -4.10
CA ASP A 13 -6.57 7.98 -3.20
C ASP A 13 -5.59 7.07 -3.95
N LEU A 14 -4.45 6.77 -3.35
CA LEU A 14 -3.43 5.92 -3.97
C LEU A 14 -3.31 4.59 -3.23
N TYR A 15 -3.11 3.53 -3.99
CA TYR A 15 -2.95 2.19 -3.45
C TYR A 15 -1.65 1.61 -3.99
N VAL A 16 -0.82 1.11 -3.09
CA VAL A 16 0.51 0.59 -3.42
C VAL A 16 0.64 -0.80 -2.85
N ASP A 17 0.96 -1.76 -3.68
CA ASP A 17 1.24 -3.13 -3.28
C ASP A 17 2.73 -3.31 -3.12
N TYR A 18 3.14 -3.80 -1.95
CA TYR A 18 4.52 -4.16 -1.68
C TYR A 18 4.60 -5.65 -1.35
N PRO A 19 4.66 -6.52 -2.38
CA PRO A 19 4.64 -7.97 -2.19
C PRO A 19 5.89 -8.49 -1.47
N PHE A 20 6.98 -7.71 -1.44
CA PHE A 20 8.20 -8.09 -0.72
C PHE A 20 8.00 -8.22 0.80
N GLU A 21 7.15 -7.37 1.38
CA GLU A 21 6.77 -7.44 2.80
C GLU A 21 5.33 -7.94 3.00
N ASP A 22 4.69 -8.50 1.97
CA ASP A 22 3.29 -8.92 1.97
C ASP A 22 2.36 -7.81 2.53
N VAL A 23 2.57 -6.56 2.10
CA VAL A 23 1.87 -5.39 2.64
C VAL A 23 1.34 -4.50 1.53
N MET A 24 0.15 -3.96 1.74
CA MET A 24 -0.45 -2.94 0.89
C MET A 24 -0.49 -1.62 1.63
N PHE A 25 -0.29 -0.52 0.93
CA PHE A 25 -0.47 0.83 1.46
C PHE A 25 -1.63 1.52 0.77
N ARG A 26 -2.37 2.30 1.53
CA ARG A 26 -3.42 3.19 1.09
C ARG A 26 -3.06 4.60 1.52
N TRP A 27 -3.03 5.52 0.58
CA TRP A 27 -2.88 6.94 0.82
C TRP A 27 -4.24 7.60 0.69
N ASP A 28 -4.76 8.15 1.80
CA ASP A 28 -5.94 9.01 1.79
C ASP A 28 -5.48 10.44 1.54
N TYR A 29 -5.81 10.99 0.37
CA TYR A 29 -5.46 12.37 0.04
C TYR A 29 -6.28 13.37 0.88
N LEU A 30 -7.51 13.02 1.26
CA LEU A 30 -8.40 13.87 2.07
C LEU A 30 -7.85 14.09 3.48
N GLU A 31 -7.37 13.04 4.12
CA GLU A 31 -6.81 13.11 5.47
C GLU A 31 -5.29 13.30 5.47
N GLN A 32 -4.63 13.17 4.30
CA GLN A 32 -3.18 13.09 4.15
C GLN A 32 -2.55 12.03 5.06
N LYS A 33 -3.25 10.89 5.20
CA LYS A 33 -2.86 9.77 6.06
C LYS A 33 -2.51 8.56 5.21
N VAL A 34 -1.47 7.85 5.65
CA VAL A 34 -1.12 6.55 5.10
C VAL A 34 -1.69 5.47 6.01
N TYR A 35 -2.39 4.53 5.43
CA TYR A 35 -2.78 3.28 6.07
C TYR A 35 -2.00 2.14 5.43
N ARG A 36 -1.66 1.12 6.20
CA ARG A 36 -1.04 -0.10 5.69
C ARG A 36 -1.91 -1.30 6.01
N LYS A 37 -1.95 -2.29 5.15
CA LYS A 37 -2.74 -3.50 5.32
C LYS A 37 -1.88 -4.68 4.91
N PHE A 38 -1.46 -5.47 5.89
CA PHE A 38 -0.77 -6.72 5.59
C PHE A 38 -1.73 -7.73 4.97
N TYR A 39 -1.19 -8.59 4.13
CA TYR A 39 -1.98 -9.63 3.48
C TYR A 39 -2.59 -10.57 4.53
N GLY A 40 -3.89 -10.81 4.43
CA GLY A 40 -4.65 -11.59 5.41
C GLY A 40 -4.88 -10.92 6.79
N GLU A 41 -4.36 -9.71 7.01
CA GLU A 41 -4.62 -8.92 8.23
C GLU A 41 -5.52 -7.71 7.96
N LYS A 42 -5.91 -7.04 9.05
CA LYS A 42 -6.68 -5.79 8.97
C LYS A 42 -5.78 -4.60 8.65
N GLU A 43 -6.39 -3.59 8.04
CA GLU A 43 -5.76 -2.29 7.86
C GLU A 43 -5.31 -1.74 9.22
N THR A 44 -4.05 -1.36 9.30
CA THR A 44 -3.35 -0.80 10.46
C THR A 44 -2.81 0.57 10.09
N GLY A 45 -3.17 1.59 10.85
CA GLY A 45 -2.75 2.97 10.62
C GLY A 45 -3.49 3.94 11.54
N PRO A 46 -3.23 5.26 11.42
CA PRO A 46 -2.39 5.92 10.43
C PRO A 46 -0.89 5.86 10.75
N ILE A 47 -0.05 5.70 9.73
CA ILE A 47 1.41 5.82 9.85
C ILE A 47 1.89 7.18 9.30
N PRO A 48 2.97 7.75 9.85
CA PRO A 48 3.56 8.97 9.31
C PRO A 48 4.10 8.75 7.89
N HIS A 49 3.98 9.77 7.03
CA HIS A 49 4.52 9.73 5.65
C HIS A 49 6.06 9.58 5.60
N ASP A 50 6.74 9.83 6.71
CA ASP A 50 8.20 9.69 6.86
C ASP A 50 8.62 8.25 7.12
N ASN A 51 7.66 7.31 7.20
CA ASN A 51 7.96 5.92 7.46
C ASN A 51 8.82 5.32 6.34
N ARG A 52 9.93 4.67 6.70
CA ARG A 52 10.82 3.97 5.75
C ARG A 52 10.06 2.97 4.91
N LEU A 53 9.18 2.18 5.51
CA LEU A 53 8.39 1.16 4.80
C LEU A 53 7.59 1.73 3.64
N TYR A 54 6.98 2.91 3.87
CA TYR A 54 6.20 3.59 2.86
C TYR A 54 7.08 4.15 1.75
N ASN A 55 8.26 4.69 2.09
CA ASN A 55 9.21 5.14 1.08
C ASN A 55 9.76 3.98 0.24
N ASP A 56 10.07 2.84 0.85
CA ASP A 56 10.46 1.61 0.15
C ASP A 56 9.33 1.12 -0.77
N ALA A 57 8.09 1.06 -0.28
CA ALA A 57 6.94 0.68 -1.10
C ALA A 57 6.70 1.62 -2.28
N LEU A 58 7.00 2.92 -2.14
CA LEU A 58 6.89 3.87 -3.25
C LEU A 58 8.03 3.76 -4.28
N LEU A 59 9.20 3.27 -3.85
CA LEU A 59 10.37 3.08 -4.71
C LEU A 59 10.37 1.71 -5.42
N TYR A 60 9.94 0.68 -4.70
CA TYR A 60 10.06 -0.73 -5.10
C TYR A 60 8.72 -1.47 -5.18
N GLY A 61 7.64 -0.88 -4.67
CA GLY A 61 6.30 -1.44 -4.80
C GLY A 61 5.63 -1.04 -6.12
N ASP A 62 4.47 -1.65 -6.34
CA ASP A 62 3.65 -1.47 -7.52
C ASP A 62 2.39 -0.67 -7.18
N GLU A 63 2.07 0.34 -7.98
CA GLU A 63 0.78 1.03 -7.89
C GLU A 63 -0.32 0.04 -8.29
N ILE A 64 -1.28 -0.16 -7.40
CA ILE A 64 -2.46 -1.00 -7.65
C ILE A 64 -3.72 -0.16 -7.64
N THR A 65 -4.81 -0.73 -8.13
CA THR A 65 -6.12 -0.08 -8.04
C THR A 65 -6.79 -0.38 -6.70
N ARG A 66 -7.78 0.45 -6.35
CA ARG A 66 -8.66 0.22 -5.20
C ARG A 66 -9.26 -1.19 -5.20
N GLU A 67 -9.58 -1.73 -6.36
CA GLU A 67 -10.19 -3.06 -6.50
C GLU A 67 -9.25 -4.17 -6.00
N VAL A 68 -7.95 -4.07 -6.33
CA VAL A 68 -6.94 -5.02 -5.86
C VAL A 68 -6.73 -4.90 -4.34
N TYR A 69 -6.71 -3.67 -3.82
CA TYR A 69 -6.62 -3.42 -2.38
C TYR A 69 -7.84 -3.95 -1.60
N ALA A 70 -9.03 -3.78 -2.19
CA ALA A 70 -10.30 -4.22 -1.64
C ALA A 70 -10.46 -5.73 -1.69
N ALA A 71 -10.07 -6.38 -2.78
CA ALA A 71 -9.95 -7.83 -2.88
C ALA A 71 -9.00 -8.35 -1.78
N GLY A 72 -7.92 -7.60 -1.52
CA GLY A 72 -6.86 -8.01 -0.62
C GLY A 72 -6.09 -9.19 -1.20
N LYS A 73 -4.85 -9.35 -0.73
CA LYS A 73 -4.12 -10.59 -0.98
C LYS A 73 -4.13 -11.40 0.31
N GLU A 74 -4.35 -12.70 0.16
CA GLU A 74 -4.08 -13.63 1.23
C GLU A 74 -2.56 -13.78 1.32
N ARG A 75 -2.01 -13.75 2.54
CA ARG A 75 -0.58 -14.02 2.73
C ARG A 75 -0.34 -15.37 2.10
N GLY A 76 0.58 -15.46 1.14
CA GLY A 76 0.83 -16.65 0.32
C GLY A 76 1.21 -17.85 1.16
N GLY A 77 0.23 -18.43 1.85
CA GLY A 77 0.32 -19.68 2.53
C GLY A 77 0.24 -20.71 1.44
N MET A 78 1.40 -21.22 1.06
CA MET A 78 1.49 -22.52 0.43
C MET A 78 0.80 -23.53 1.36
N ARG A 79 -0.52 -23.69 1.23
CA ARG A 79 -1.26 -24.84 1.72
C ARG A 79 -1.02 -25.97 0.72
N SER A 80 0.21 -26.48 0.74
CA SER A 80 0.46 -27.87 0.36
C SER A 80 0.37 -28.70 1.64
N ARG A 81 -0.76 -29.40 1.81
CA ARG A 81 -0.82 -30.77 2.31
C ARG A 81 -2.23 -31.33 2.20
#